data_AF-A0AAV4GAI3-F1
#
_entry.id   AF-A0AAV4GAI3-F1
#
_cell.length_a   1.000
_cell.length_b   1.000
_cell.length_c   1.000
_cell.angle_alpha   90.00
_cell.angle_beta   90.00
_cell.angle_gamma   90.00
#
_symmetry.space_group_name_H-M   'P 1'
#
loop_
_entity.id
_entity.type
_entity.pdbx_description
1 polymer ?
#
loop_
_entity_poly.entity_id
_entity_poly.type
_entity_poly.pdbx_seq_one_letter_code
_entity_poly.pdbx_strand_id
1 'polypeptide(L)'
;MLGPASLSRDRPLPVHREQATIVEEEAEEEEEEEEEEEEEEEEEEEEEEEEIRRKTVIIIVVVVVVVVVVVVVVVLVVIVVVVVVVVVVVVPQCLVVEIVAVDVPQCLVVVVLSSNSSNRSSSSSSSSSSVVVVVVVVVIVVVIVLAVVVVVLVVVVVVVVLVVVVVVVVVVVMIVVVAIVTE
;
A
#
# COMPACT_ATOMS: atom_id res chain seq x y z
N MET A 1 113.56 -54.62 11.56
CA MET A 1 112.93 -53.38 11.06
C MET A 1 111.46 -53.72 10.85
N LEU A 2 110.58 -53.25 11.74
CA LEU A 2 109.77 -52.03 11.52
C LEU A 2 109.09 -52.14 10.15
N GLY A 3 107.80 -52.38 10.01
CA GLY A 3 106.65 -52.06 10.83
C GLY A 3 105.43 -52.04 9.89
N PRO A 4 104.21 -51.97 10.41
CA PRO A 4 103.06 -52.70 9.89
C PRO A 4 101.92 -51.76 9.42
N ALA A 5 100.77 -52.38 9.16
CA ALA A 5 99.43 -51.83 9.42
C ALA A 5 98.94 -50.78 8.40
N SER A 6 97.88 -51.05 7.67
CA SER A 6 96.48 -50.94 8.10
C SER A 6 95.85 -49.70 7.49
N LEU A 7 94.92 -49.90 6.56
CA LEU A 7 93.80 -48.97 6.41
C LEU A 7 92.60 -49.76 5.93
N SER A 8 92.03 -50.47 6.91
CA SER A 8 90.67 -50.98 6.85
C SER A 8 89.72 -49.81 6.68
N ARG A 9 88.81 -49.99 5.73
CA ARG A 9 87.42 -49.53 5.69
C ARG A 9 87.01 -48.63 6.87
N ASP A 10 86.66 -47.39 6.55
CA ASP A 10 85.49 -46.75 7.11
C ASP A 10 84.73 -46.06 5.98
N ARG A 11 83.68 -46.71 5.49
CA ARG A 11 82.60 -46.02 4.78
C ARG A 11 81.68 -45.48 5.88
N PRO A 12 81.48 -44.15 5.98
CA PRO A 12 80.48 -43.62 6.89
C PRO A 12 79.10 -44.16 6.46
N LEU A 13 78.41 -44.79 7.41
CA LEU A 13 77.01 -45.19 7.23
C LEU A 13 76.16 -43.92 7.06
N PRO A 14 75.24 -43.88 6.08
CA PRO A 14 74.33 -42.74 5.91
C PRO A 14 73.22 -42.83 6.98
N VAL A 15 73.43 -42.19 8.12
CA VAL A 15 72.46 -42.13 9.24
C VAL A 15 71.51 -40.92 9.13
N HIS A 16 71.53 -40.17 8.02
CA HIS A 16 70.73 -38.94 7.87
C HIS A 16 69.49 -39.05 6.97
N ARG A 17 69.08 -40.26 6.56
CA ARG A 17 67.95 -40.41 5.61
C ARG A 17 66.57 -40.47 6.27
N GLU A 18 66.47 -40.81 7.55
CA GLU A 18 65.17 -40.95 8.25
C GLU A 18 64.63 -39.65 8.86
N GLN A 19 65.45 -38.60 9.02
CA GLN A 19 64.97 -37.31 9.53
C GLN A 19 64.38 -36.40 8.44
N ALA A 20 64.70 -36.66 7.16
CA ALA A 20 64.13 -35.88 6.06
C ALA A 20 62.66 -36.28 5.78
N THR A 21 62.31 -37.55 5.99
CA THR A 21 60.95 -38.06 5.74
C THR A 21 59.94 -37.58 6.79
N ILE A 22 60.35 -37.34 8.03
CA ILE A 22 59.45 -36.86 9.10
C ILE A 22 59.07 -35.38 8.86
N VAL A 23 59.98 -34.58 8.31
CA VAL A 23 59.74 -33.17 8.01
C VAL A 23 58.86 -32.98 6.78
N GLU A 24 58.90 -33.92 5.82
CA GLU A 24 57.99 -33.90 4.66
C GLU A 24 56.58 -34.37 5.06
N GLU A 25 56.43 -35.36 5.97
CA GLU A 25 55.11 -35.75 6.52
C GLU A 25 54.47 -34.64 7.37
N GLU A 26 55.22 -33.96 8.24
CA GLU A 26 54.67 -32.83 9.03
C GLU A 26 54.26 -31.63 8.14
N ALA A 27 54.94 -31.42 7.01
CA ALA A 27 54.59 -30.34 6.08
C ALA A 27 53.36 -30.69 5.21
N GLU A 28 53.17 -31.96 4.83
CA GLU A 28 51.95 -32.42 4.14
C GLU A 28 50.74 -32.41 5.09
N GLU A 29 50.89 -32.77 6.38
CA GLU A 29 49.81 -32.63 7.38
C GLU A 29 49.43 -31.15 7.63
N GLU A 30 50.39 -30.22 7.71
CA GLU A 30 50.09 -28.78 7.83
C GLU A 30 49.38 -28.22 6.58
N GLU A 31 49.75 -28.66 5.36
CA GLU A 31 49.04 -28.25 4.13
C GLU A 31 47.61 -28.82 4.07
N GLU A 32 47.39 -30.07 4.51
CA GLU A 32 46.02 -30.65 4.57
C GLU A 32 45.15 -29.94 5.63
N GLU A 33 45.70 -29.55 6.80
CA GLU A 33 44.95 -28.76 7.80
C GLU A 33 44.60 -27.35 7.29
N GLU A 34 45.50 -26.67 6.57
CA GLU A 34 45.18 -25.36 5.96
C GLU A 34 44.10 -25.46 4.87
N GLU A 35 44.12 -26.51 4.03
CA GLU A 35 43.05 -26.74 3.04
C GLU A 35 41.69 -27.04 3.69
N GLU A 36 41.64 -27.81 4.80
CA GLU A 36 40.39 -28.04 5.54
C GLU A 36 39.85 -26.76 6.20
N GLU A 37 40.70 -25.89 6.76
CA GLU A 37 40.27 -24.59 7.31
C GLU A 37 39.73 -23.65 6.22
N GLU A 38 40.35 -23.60 5.03
CA GLU A 38 39.84 -22.80 3.89
C GLU A 38 38.47 -23.32 3.39
N GLU A 39 38.26 -24.65 3.32
CA GLU A 39 36.96 -25.23 2.93
C GLU A 39 35.86 -24.93 3.98
N GLU A 40 36.18 -24.98 5.29
CA GLU A 40 35.21 -24.61 6.33
C GLU A 40 34.84 -23.11 6.27
N GLU A 41 35.80 -22.21 6.01
CA GLU A 41 35.50 -20.77 5.83
C GLU A 41 34.62 -20.50 4.60
N GLU A 42 34.85 -21.20 3.47
CA GLU A 42 33.99 -21.06 2.28
C GLU A 42 32.55 -21.56 2.53
N GLU A 43 32.37 -22.66 3.26
CA GLU A 43 31.02 -23.16 3.61
C GLU A 43 30.26 -22.18 4.52
N GLU A 44 30.93 -21.55 5.50
CA GLU A 44 30.30 -20.54 6.36
C GLU A 44 29.86 -19.29 5.58
N GLU A 45 30.66 -18.81 4.62
CA GLU A 45 30.28 -17.66 3.77
C GLU A 45 29.06 -17.96 2.87
N GLU A 46 28.95 -19.18 2.33
CA GLU A 46 27.80 -19.57 1.50
C GLU A 46 26.49 -19.64 2.32
N GLU A 47 26.55 -20.10 3.58
CA GLU A 47 25.39 -20.14 4.46
C GLU A 47 24.87 -18.73 4.81
N GLU A 48 25.77 -17.76 5.04
CA GLU A 48 25.39 -16.36 5.29
C GLU A 48 24.72 -15.71 4.08
N GLU A 49 25.23 -15.95 2.87
CA GLU A 49 24.64 -15.41 1.63
C GLU A 49 23.19 -15.90 1.40
N GLU A 50 22.90 -17.17 1.69
CA GLU A 50 21.56 -17.72 1.52
C GLU A 50 20.55 -17.08 2.47
N GLU A 51 20.96 -16.74 3.70
CA GLU A 51 20.05 -16.16 4.68
C GLU A 51 19.59 -14.75 4.25
N ILE A 52 20.49 -13.96 3.68
CA ILE A 52 20.21 -12.60 3.18
C ILE A 52 19.20 -12.64 2.02
N ARG A 53 19.34 -13.61 1.11
CA ARG A 53 18.40 -13.78 -0.02
C ARG A 53 16.99 -14.11 0.46
N ARG A 54 16.84 -15.00 1.45
CA ARG A 54 15.53 -15.36 2.02
C ARG A 54 14.88 -14.16 2.72
N LYS A 55 15.65 -13.41 3.53
CA LYS A 55 15.18 -12.18 4.20
C LYS A 55 14.69 -11.14 3.18
N THR A 56 15.45 -10.91 2.11
CA THR A 56 15.08 -9.98 1.03
C THR A 56 13.77 -10.36 0.35
N VAL A 57 13.55 -11.65 0.05
CA VAL A 57 12.30 -12.11 -0.57
C VAL A 57 11.10 -11.85 0.36
N ILE A 58 11.23 -12.12 1.65
CA ILE A 58 10.16 -11.85 2.63
C ILE A 58 9.81 -10.37 2.64
N ILE A 59 10.82 -9.49 2.66
CA ILE A 59 10.62 -8.04 2.62
C ILE A 59 9.88 -7.62 1.34
N ILE A 60 10.32 -8.10 0.18
CA ILE A 60 9.66 -7.79 -1.10
C ILE A 60 8.19 -8.24 -1.07
N VAL A 61 7.91 -9.44 -0.58
CA VAL A 61 6.55 -9.96 -0.46
C VAL A 61 5.71 -9.07 0.46
N VAL A 62 6.24 -8.67 1.62
CA VAL A 62 5.54 -7.77 2.55
C VAL A 62 5.23 -6.43 1.88
N VAL A 63 6.19 -5.83 1.17
CA VAL A 63 6.00 -4.57 0.45
C VAL A 63 4.92 -4.72 -0.61
N VAL A 64 4.95 -5.79 -1.42
CA VAL A 64 3.94 -6.05 -2.45
C VAL A 64 2.55 -6.19 -1.82
N VAL A 65 2.43 -6.94 -0.73
CA VAL A 65 1.15 -7.11 -0.01
C VAL A 65 0.64 -5.76 0.50
N VAL A 66 1.50 -4.93 1.09
CA VAL A 66 1.12 -3.58 1.56
C VAL A 66 0.62 -2.73 0.40
N VAL A 67 1.32 -2.73 -0.73
CA VAL A 67 0.90 -1.99 -1.94
C VAL A 67 -0.47 -2.47 -2.43
N VAL A 68 -0.69 -3.78 -2.52
CA VAL A 68 -1.99 -4.34 -2.93
C VAL A 68 -3.11 -3.91 -1.98
N VAL A 69 -2.88 -3.98 -0.67
CA VAL A 69 -3.86 -3.54 0.34
C VAL A 69 -4.19 -2.06 0.16
N VAL A 70 -3.18 -1.21 -0.05
CA VAL A 70 -3.36 0.23 -0.28
C VAL A 70 -4.20 0.48 -1.53
N VAL A 71 -3.91 -0.21 -2.65
CA VAL A 71 -4.68 -0.10 -3.88
C VAL A 71 -6.14 -0.50 -3.65
N VAL A 72 -6.40 -1.61 -2.95
CA VAL A 72 -7.77 -2.05 -2.63
C VAL A 72 -8.51 -1.01 -1.80
N VAL A 73 -7.85 -0.43 -0.77
CA VAL A 73 -8.45 0.63 0.06
C VAL A 73 -8.79 1.86 -0.79
N VAL A 74 -7.90 2.30 -1.66
CA VAL A 74 -8.14 3.44 -2.55
C VAL A 74 -9.33 3.17 -3.47
N VAL A 75 -9.40 1.99 -4.09
CA VAL A 75 -10.52 1.60 -4.96
C VAL A 75 -11.84 1.60 -4.19
N LEU A 76 -11.86 1.05 -2.97
CA LEU A 76 -13.07 1.07 -2.12
C LEU A 76 -13.50 2.49 -1.78
N VAL A 77 -12.56 3.37 -1.42
CA VAL A 77 -12.85 4.79 -1.16
C VAL A 77 -13.47 5.43 -2.39
N VAL A 78 -12.89 5.24 -3.58
CA VAL A 78 -13.44 5.79 -4.83
C VAL A 78 -14.86 5.28 -5.09
N ILE A 79 -15.13 3.99 -4.90
CA ILE A 79 -16.48 3.43 -5.06
C ILE A 79 -17.46 4.10 -4.09
N VAL A 80 -17.08 4.25 -2.81
CA VAL A 80 -17.93 4.92 -1.81
C VAL A 80 -18.23 6.36 -2.22
N VAL A 81 -17.23 7.11 -2.71
CA VAL A 81 -17.44 8.47 -3.22
C VAL A 81 -18.43 8.50 -4.36
N VAL A 82 -18.26 7.63 -5.35
CA VAL A 82 -19.16 7.57 -6.52
C VAL A 82 -20.58 7.26 -6.06
N VAL A 83 -20.77 6.28 -5.17
CA VAL A 83 -22.09 5.95 -4.63
C VAL A 83 -22.70 7.14 -3.90
N VAL A 84 -21.93 7.82 -3.04
CA VAL A 84 -22.44 8.97 -2.30
C VAL A 84 -22.79 10.12 -3.24
N VAL A 85 -21.96 10.42 -4.24
CA VAL A 85 -22.27 11.44 -5.26
C VAL A 85 -23.54 11.07 -6.02
N VAL A 86 -23.70 9.81 -6.44
CA VAL A 86 -24.91 9.34 -7.11
C VAL A 86 -26.13 9.51 -6.20
N VAL A 87 -26.07 9.08 -4.95
CA VAL A 87 -27.20 9.23 -4.01
C VAL A 87 -27.52 10.70 -3.77
N VAL A 88 -26.52 11.55 -3.53
CA VAL A 88 -26.70 12.97 -3.22
C VAL A 88 -27.20 13.76 -4.43
N VAL A 89 -26.89 13.35 -5.66
CA VAL A 89 -27.39 14.01 -6.87
C VAL A 89 -28.75 13.44 -7.29
N VAL A 90 -28.89 12.12 -7.33
CA VAL A 90 -30.07 11.44 -7.88
C VAL A 90 -31.26 11.55 -6.93
N VAL A 91 -31.08 11.35 -5.61
CA VAL A 91 -32.21 11.39 -4.66
C VAL A 91 -32.94 12.74 -4.67
N PRO A 92 -32.27 13.91 -4.54
CA PRO A 92 -32.99 15.18 -4.59
C PRO A 92 -33.55 15.48 -5.97
N GLN A 93 -32.89 15.04 -7.06
CA GLN A 93 -33.48 15.16 -8.40
C GLN A 93 -34.78 14.36 -8.53
N CYS A 94 -34.80 13.10 -8.07
CA CYS A 94 -36.01 12.28 -8.03
C CYS A 94 -37.11 12.91 -7.19
N LEU A 95 -36.75 13.45 -6.01
CA LEU A 95 -37.70 14.07 -5.09
C LEU A 95 -38.30 15.36 -5.66
N VAL A 96 -37.50 16.20 -6.32
CA VAL A 96 -37.99 17.40 -7.03
C VAL A 96 -38.92 17.02 -8.17
N VAL A 97 -38.58 15.98 -8.96
CA VAL A 97 -39.45 15.49 -10.04
C VAL A 97 -40.79 15.01 -9.50
N GLU A 98 -40.79 14.27 -8.38
CA GLU A 98 -42.02 13.79 -7.75
C GLU A 98 -42.87 14.94 -7.21
N ILE A 99 -42.27 15.92 -6.51
CA ILE A 99 -42.99 17.12 -6.03
C ILE A 99 -43.62 17.86 -7.22
N VAL A 100 -42.85 18.15 -8.27
CA VAL A 100 -43.35 18.87 -9.45
C VAL A 100 -44.44 18.07 -10.16
N ALA A 101 -44.28 16.75 -10.30
CA ALA A 101 -45.28 15.89 -10.92
C ALA A 101 -46.60 15.83 -10.14
N VAL A 102 -46.56 15.96 -8.82
CA VAL A 102 -47.76 16.00 -7.96
C VAL A 102 -48.40 17.39 -7.93
N ASP A 103 -47.61 18.46 -7.89
CA ASP A 103 -48.12 19.84 -7.78
C ASP A 103 -48.69 20.40 -9.09
N VAL A 104 -48.08 20.07 -10.24
CA VAL A 104 -48.54 20.53 -11.56
C VAL A 104 -49.99 20.15 -11.87
N PRO A 105 -50.45 18.89 -11.70
CA PRO A 105 -51.83 18.54 -12.00
C PRO A 105 -52.82 19.19 -11.04
N GLN A 106 -52.48 19.40 -9.76
CA GLN A 106 -53.38 20.08 -8.82
C GLN A 106 -53.51 21.57 -9.15
N CYS A 107 -52.40 22.24 -9.46
CA CYS A 107 -52.42 23.62 -9.92
C CYS A 107 -53.20 23.78 -11.24
N LEU A 108 -53.03 22.85 -12.18
CA LEU A 108 -53.74 22.88 -13.46
C LEU A 108 -55.24 22.64 -13.30
N VAL A 109 -55.64 21.69 -12.44
CA VAL A 109 -57.06 21.44 -12.13
C VAL A 109 -57.71 22.66 -11.47
N VAL A 110 -57.05 23.32 -10.52
CA VAL A 110 -57.59 24.54 -9.89
C VAL A 110 -57.75 25.68 -10.89
N VAL A 111 -56.79 25.87 -11.81
CA VAL A 111 -56.89 26.90 -12.87
C VAL A 111 -58.00 26.58 -13.87
N VAL A 112 -58.13 25.31 -14.28
CA VAL A 112 -59.19 24.87 -15.19
C VAL A 112 -60.58 25.01 -14.55
N LEU A 113 -60.74 24.66 -13.28
CA LEU A 113 -62.00 24.83 -12.55
C LEU A 113 -62.35 26.32 -12.32
N SER A 114 -61.35 27.17 -12.10
CA SER A 114 -61.52 28.63 -12.00
C SER A 114 -61.94 29.26 -13.34
N SER A 115 -61.45 28.70 -14.45
CA SER A 115 -61.80 29.17 -15.80
C SER A 115 -63.25 28.87 -16.18
N ASN A 116 -63.84 27.80 -15.64
CA ASN A 116 -65.22 27.41 -15.94
C ASN A 116 -66.28 28.20 -15.15
N SER A 117 -65.87 28.95 -14.11
CA SER A 117 -66.78 29.70 -13.23
C SER A 117 -66.89 31.19 -13.57
N SER A 118 -66.06 31.68 -14.50
CA SER A 118 -65.90 33.11 -14.80
C SER A 118 -66.95 33.64 -15.77
N ASN A 119 -68.23 33.57 -15.39
CA ASN A 119 -69.28 34.31 -16.08
C ASN A 119 -69.93 35.41 -15.23
N ARG A 120 -69.52 35.64 -13.98
CA ARG A 120 -70.07 36.74 -13.15
C ARG A 120 -69.04 37.32 -12.16
N SER A 121 -68.65 38.57 -12.42
CA SER A 121 -68.34 39.63 -11.44
C SER A 121 -66.94 39.69 -10.79
N SER A 122 -66.22 40.72 -11.24
CA SER A 122 -65.15 41.54 -10.66
C SER A 122 -64.89 41.46 -9.14
N SER A 123 -63.62 41.27 -8.77
CA SER A 123 -62.77 42.20 -7.95
C SER A 123 -61.78 41.44 -7.04
N SER A 124 -60.48 41.72 -7.26
CA SER A 124 -59.41 41.79 -6.23
C SER A 124 -59.01 40.51 -5.45
N SER A 125 -58.29 39.59 -6.08
CA SER A 125 -57.59 38.49 -5.38
C SER A 125 -56.29 38.10 -6.11
N SER A 126 -55.19 38.82 -5.86
CA SER A 126 -53.92 38.65 -6.63
C SER A 126 -52.69 38.26 -5.78
N SER A 127 -52.85 37.89 -4.51
CA SER A 127 -51.69 37.74 -3.60
C SER A 127 -51.29 36.31 -3.24
N SER A 128 -52.09 35.29 -3.56
CA SER A 128 -51.81 33.92 -3.09
C SER A 128 -50.80 33.17 -3.97
N SER A 129 -50.71 33.51 -5.26
CA SER A 129 -49.86 32.79 -6.22
C SER A 129 -48.37 33.11 -6.05
N SER A 130 -48.02 34.31 -5.59
CA SER A 130 -46.62 34.72 -5.43
C SER A 130 -45.95 34.03 -4.24
N VAL A 131 -46.70 33.77 -3.16
CA VAL A 131 -46.16 33.13 -1.96
C VAL A 131 -45.78 31.68 -2.22
N VAL A 132 -46.60 30.93 -2.97
CA VAL A 132 -46.32 29.52 -3.30
C VAL A 132 -45.03 29.41 -4.13
N VAL A 133 -44.87 30.27 -5.15
CA VAL A 133 -43.65 30.28 -5.98
C VAL A 133 -42.42 30.60 -5.14
N VAL A 134 -42.49 31.59 -4.24
CA VAL A 134 -41.37 31.94 -3.37
C VAL A 134 -41.02 30.79 -2.43
N VAL A 135 -42.01 30.12 -1.83
CA VAL A 135 -41.77 28.97 -0.94
C VAL A 135 -41.11 27.82 -1.71
N VAL A 136 -41.60 27.50 -2.91
CA VAL A 136 -41.01 26.44 -3.75
C VAL A 136 -39.56 26.78 -4.11
N VAL A 137 -39.27 28.01 -4.51
CA VAL A 137 -37.90 28.45 -4.83
C VAL A 137 -37.00 28.35 -3.59
N VAL A 138 -37.46 28.81 -2.43
CA VAL A 138 -36.69 28.71 -1.18
C VAL A 138 -36.39 27.25 -0.84
N VAL A 139 -37.36 26.34 -0.96
CA VAL A 139 -37.15 24.91 -0.72
C VAL A 139 -36.11 24.34 -1.68
N ILE A 140 -36.20 24.66 -2.97
CA ILE A 140 -35.22 24.20 -3.97
C ILE A 140 -33.82 24.71 -3.62
N VAL A 141 -33.68 25.99 -3.27
CA VAL A 141 -32.38 26.57 -2.88
C VAL A 141 -31.82 25.88 -1.64
N VAL A 142 -32.65 25.63 -0.62
CA VAL A 142 -32.21 24.91 0.60
C VAL A 142 -31.74 23.50 0.27
N VAL A 143 -32.47 22.77 -0.59
CA VAL A 143 -32.08 21.42 -1.03
C VAL A 143 -30.75 21.45 -1.78
N ILE A 144 -30.54 22.42 -2.67
CA ILE A 144 -29.27 22.58 -3.40
C ILE A 144 -28.13 22.87 -2.43
N VAL A 145 -28.33 23.80 -1.49
CA VAL A 145 -27.31 24.15 -0.49
C VAL A 145 -26.96 22.93 0.36
N LEU A 146 -27.95 22.17 0.84
CA LEU A 146 -27.70 20.94 1.59
C LEU A 146 -26.94 19.90 0.76
N ALA A 147 -27.31 19.70 -0.50
CA ALA A 147 -26.59 18.79 -1.39
C ALA A 147 -25.13 19.21 -1.57
N VAL A 148 -24.86 20.50 -1.78
CA VAL A 148 -23.49 21.04 -1.88
C VAL A 148 -22.71 20.82 -0.58
N VAL A 149 -23.31 21.12 0.58
CA VAL A 149 -22.66 20.90 1.89
C VAL A 149 -22.30 19.43 2.09
N VAL A 150 -23.20 18.51 1.74
CA VAL A 150 -22.93 17.07 1.83
C VAL A 150 -21.80 16.66 0.88
N VAL A 151 -21.80 17.13 -0.37
CA VAL A 151 -20.70 16.86 -1.32
C VAL A 151 -19.37 17.35 -0.77
N VAL A 152 -19.31 18.57 -0.23
CA VAL A 152 -18.09 19.12 0.38
C VAL A 152 -17.62 18.25 1.55
N LEU A 153 -18.53 17.84 2.44
CA LEU A 153 -18.19 16.95 3.56
C LEU A 153 -17.61 15.62 3.08
N VAL A 154 -18.20 15.03 2.05
CA VAL A 154 -17.74 13.76 1.48
C VAL A 154 -16.34 13.91 0.90
N VAL A 155 -16.09 14.97 0.13
CA VAL A 155 -14.77 15.28 -0.41
C VAL A 155 -13.75 15.45 0.72
N VAL A 156 -14.09 16.18 1.78
CA VAL A 156 -13.20 16.35 2.95
C VAL A 156 -12.87 15.00 3.59
N VAL A 157 -13.87 14.14 3.83
CA VAL A 157 -13.64 12.80 4.41
C VAL A 157 -12.70 11.98 3.53
N VAL A 158 -12.88 12.03 2.22
CA VAL A 158 -12.04 11.29 1.26
C VAL A 158 -10.60 11.77 1.29
N VAL A 159 -10.39 13.09 1.30
CA VAL A 159 -9.06 13.69 1.41
C VAL A 159 -8.40 13.26 2.72
N VAL A 160 -9.13 13.29 3.84
CA VAL A 160 -8.61 12.85 5.14
C VAL A 160 -8.22 11.36 5.09
N VAL A 161 -9.07 10.49 4.53
CA VAL A 161 -8.75 9.06 4.41
C VAL A 161 -7.52 8.84 3.54
N LEU A 162 -7.41 9.53 2.40
CA LEU A 162 -6.22 9.46 1.54
C LEU A 162 -4.95 9.88 2.29
N VAL A 163 -5.00 11.00 3.03
CA VAL A 163 -3.86 11.47 3.83
C VAL A 163 -3.47 10.42 4.87
N VAL A 164 -4.43 9.85 5.60
CA VAL A 164 -4.17 8.79 6.59
C VAL A 164 -3.52 7.58 5.93
N VAL A 165 -4.04 7.12 4.79
CA VAL A 165 -3.46 5.99 4.05
C VAL A 165 -2.01 6.30 3.67
N VAL A 166 -1.74 7.47 3.08
CA VAL A 166 -0.37 7.88 2.71
C VAL A 166 0.55 7.90 3.92
N VAL A 167 0.11 8.46 5.05
CA VAL A 167 0.91 8.46 6.28
C VAL A 167 1.22 7.04 6.75
N VAL A 168 0.23 6.14 6.75
CA VAL A 168 0.44 4.74 7.11
C VAL A 168 1.45 4.07 6.19
N VAL A 169 1.36 4.28 4.87
CA VAL A 169 2.34 3.74 3.91
C VAL A 169 3.73 4.27 4.22
N VAL A 170 3.90 5.58 4.42
CA VAL A 170 5.20 6.18 4.73
C VAL A 170 5.79 5.62 6.01
N VAL A 171 4.97 5.45 7.06
CA VAL A 171 5.41 4.86 8.33
C VAL A 171 5.86 3.41 8.14
N VAL A 172 5.07 2.60 7.41
CA VAL A 172 5.43 1.20 7.13
C VAL A 172 6.73 1.12 6.33
N VAL A 173 6.88 1.96 5.30
CA VAL A 173 8.12 2.04 4.51
C VAL A 173 9.30 2.46 5.38
N MET A 174 9.15 3.47 6.23
CA MET A 174 10.19 3.88 7.19
C MET A 174 10.58 2.73 8.12
N ILE A 175 9.62 1.99 8.68
CA ILE A 175 9.89 0.85 9.56
C ILE A 175 10.67 -0.23 8.80
N VAL A 176 10.27 -0.55 7.58
CA VAL A 176 10.96 -1.54 6.74
C VAL A 176 12.39 -1.08 6.42
N VAL A 177 12.57 0.20 6.04
CA VAL A 177 13.90 0.76 5.76
C VAL A 177 14.78 0.73 7.01
N VAL A 178 14.25 1.10 8.18
CA VAL A 178 15.00 1.05 9.43
C VAL A 178 15.38 -0.39 9.77
N ALA A 179 14.46 -1.35 9.60
CA ALA A 179 14.77 -2.76 9.81
C ALA A 179 15.93 -3.23 8.92
N ILE A 180 15.93 -2.87 7.63
CA ILE A 180 17.00 -3.20 6.67
C ILE A 180 18.34 -2.55 7.03
N VAL A 181 18.33 -1.31 7.56
CA VAL A 181 19.56 -0.56 7.86
C VAL A 181 20.17 -0.94 9.21
N THR A 182 19.38 -1.51 10.11
CA THR A 182 19.83 -1.86 11.47
C THR A 182 20.35 -3.29 11.58
N GLU A 183 20.01 -4.14 10.61
CA GLU A 183 20.67 -5.44 10.37
C GLU A 183 21.99 -5.22 9.62
#